data_AF-A0A7C1X3P0-F1
#
_entry.id   AF-A0A7C1X3P0-F1
#
_cell.length_a   1.000
_cell.length_b   1.000
_cell.length_c   1.000
_cell.angle_alpha   90.00
_cell.angle_beta   90.00
_cell.angle_gamma   90.00
#
_symmetry.space_group_name_H-M   'P 1'
#
loop_
_entity.id
_entity.type
_entity.pdbx_description
1 polymer ?
#
loop_
_entity_poly.entity_id
_entity_poly.type
_entity_poly.pdbx_seq_one_letter_code
_entity_poly.pdbx_strand_id
1 'polypeptide(L)' 'MGRKVLWRSLDGRLSVKGVIVRVHGCKGRVLAKFRRPLPGQAIGTQVAIV' A
#
# COMPACT_ATOMS: atom_id res chain seq x y z
N MET A 1 -1.39 13.02 -4.55
CA MET A 1 -0.71 12.77 -3.25
C MET A 1 -1.74 12.81 -2.14
N GLY A 2 -1.59 12.01 -1.08
CA GLY A 2 -2.57 11.94 0.03
C GLY A 2 -3.75 10.99 -0.18
N ARG A 3 -3.78 10.21 -1.27
CA ARG A 3 -4.81 9.16 -1.47
C ARG A 3 -4.61 8.03 -0.47
N LYS A 4 -5.72 7.46 0.02
CA LYS A 4 -5.68 6.35 0.97
C LYS A 4 -5.37 5.09 0.19
N VAL A 5 -4.57 4.22 0.79
CA VAL A 5 -4.28 2.89 0.25
C VAL A 5 -4.71 1.86 1.27
N LEU A 6 -5.29 0.78 0.78
CA LEU A 6 -5.77 -0.30 1.60
C LEU A 6 -5.25 -1.60 1.01
N TRP A 7 -4.41 -2.28 1.79
CA TRP A 7 -3.95 -3.62 1.49
C TRP A 7 -4.77 -4.62 2.31
N ARG A 8 -5.17 -5.73 1.69
CA ARG A 8 -5.83 -6.86 2.36
C ARG A 8 -5.02 -8.12 2.07
N SER A 9 -4.87 -8.97 3.09
CA SER A 9 -4.37 -10.33 2.89
C SER A 9 -5.35 -11.12 2.02
N LEU A 10 -4.84 -12.14 1.31
CA LEU A 10 -5.65 -13.06 0.50
C LEU A 10 -6.76 -13.72 1.33
N ASP A 11 -6.46 -14.10 2.58
CA ASP A 11 -7.41 -14.65 3.54
C ASP A 11 -8.40 -13.63 4.13
N GLY A 12 -8.31 -12.35 3.75
CA GLY A 12 -9.20 -11.27 4.23
C GLY A 12 -9.03 -10.89 5.71
N ARG A 13 -8.24 -11.65 6.48
CA ARG A 13 -8.10 -11.51 7.94
C ARG A 13 -7.33 -10.28 8.39
N LEU A 14 -6.40 -9.81 7.57
CA LEU A 14 -5.55 -8.66 7.85
C LEU A 14 -5.80 -7.57 6.81
N SER A 15 -6.15 -6.38 7.31
CA SER A 15 -6.24 -5.18 6.48
C SER A 15 -5.34 -4.10 7.04
N VAL A 16 -4.53 -3.50 6.16
CA VAL A 16 -3.59 -2.45 6.52
C VAL A 16 -3.90 -1.22 5.69
N LYS A 17 -4.20 -0.13 6.38
CA LYS A 17 -4.45 1.19 5.78
C LYS A 17 -3.14 1.98 5.73
N GLY A 18 -2.98 2.75 4.67
CA GLY A 18 -1.88 3.67 4.46
C GLY A 18 -2.29 4.87 3.63
N VAL A 19 -1.31 5.72 3.35
CA VAL A 19 -1.47 6.91 2.50
C VAL A 19 -0.31 7.01 1.53
N ILE A 20 -0.59 7.47 0.31
CA ILE A 20 0.45 7.78 -0.68
C ILE A 20 1.11 9.10 -0.32
N VAL A 21 2.40 9.07 -0.04
CA VAL A 21 3.17 10.23 0.45
C VAL A 21 3.80 11.00 -0.71
N ARG A 22 4.52 10.32 -1.61
CA ARG A 22 5.24 10.96 -2.71
C ARG A 22 5.39 10.05 -3.92
N VAL A 23 5.73 10.63 -5.09
CA VAL A 23 6.15 9.87 -6.27
C VAL A 23 7.57 9.35 -5.99
N HIS A 24 7.86 8.15 -6.49
CA HIS A 24 9.18 7.56 -6.46
C HIS A 24 9.77 7.50 -7.88
N GLY A 25 10.75 8.35 -8.14
CA GLY A 25 11.38 8.47 -9.45
C GLY A 25 10.45 9.02 -10.54
N CYS A 26 10.80 8.77 -11.80
CA CYS A 26 10.10 9.33 -12.97
C CYS A 26 9.21 8.31 -13.71
N LYS A 27 9.14 7.05 -13.25
CA LYS A 27 8.40 5.95 -13.91
C LYS A 27 6.99 5.71 -13.34
N GLY A 28 6.37 6.75 -12.77
CA GLY A 28 5.00 6.66 -12.22
C GLY A 28 4.85 5.78 -10.96
N ARG A 29 5.94 5.41 -10.29
CA ARG A 29 5.90 4.65 -9.03
C ARG A 29 5.60 5.59 -7.88
N VAL A 30 5.02 5.08 -6.79
CA VAL A 30 4.66 5.88 -5.62
C VAL A 30 5.16 5.24 -4.33
N LEU A 31 5.51 6.08 -3.37
CA LEU A 31 5.81 5.66 -2.00
C LEU A 31 4.56 5.84 -1.15
N ALA A 32 4.11 4.76 -0.52
CA ALA A 32 3.03 4.76 0.44
C ALA A 32 3.56 4.49 1.85
N LYS A 33 3.02 5.21 2.83
CA LYS A 33 3.26 4.99 4.25
C LYS A 33 2.06 4.28 4.84
N PHE A 34 2.26 3.04 5.26
CA PHE A 34 1.25 2.24 5.94
C PHE A 34 1.30 2.44 7.46
N ARG A 35 0.16 2.32 8.13
CA ARG A 35 0.09 2.44 9.61
C ARG A 35 0.81 1.29 10.32
N ARG A 36 0.78 0.10 9.73
CA ARG A 36 1.51 -1.08 10.18
C ARG A 36 2.47 -1.51 9.07
N PRO A 37 3.65 -2.06 9.39
CA PRO A 37 4.51 -2.63 8.37
C PRO A 37 3.76 -3.73 7.62
N LEU A 38 3.90 -3.76 6.30
CA LEU A 38 3.35 -4.84 5.51
C LEU A 38 4.21 -6.09 5.72
N PRO A 39 3.59 -7.27 5.81
CA PRO A 39 4.33 -8.50 5.96
C PRO A 39 4.98 -8.89 4.62
N GLY A 40 6.02 -9.73 4.64
CA GLY A 40 6.77 -10.10 3.42
C GLY A 40 5.90 -10.75 2.33
N GLN A 41 4.80 -11.40 2.71
CA GLN A 41 3.83 -11.98 1.76
C GLN A 41 3.08 -10.92 0.94
N ALA A 42 3.13 -9.64 1.31
CA ALA A 42 2.49 -8.56 0.55
C ALA A 42 3.30 -8.12 -0.69
N ILE A 43 4.55 -8.55 -0.83
CA ILE A 43 5.39 -8.18 -1.98
C ILE A 43 4.82 -8.82 -3.26
N GLY A 44 4.55 -7.99 -4.28
CA GLY A 44 3.96 -8.44 -5.54
C GLY A 44 2.43 -8.57 -5.55
N THR A 45 1.78 -8.34 -4.41
CA THR A 45 0.32 -8.34 -4.31
C THR A 45 -0.28 -6.98 -4.68
N GLN A 46 -1.57 -6.99 -5.03
CA GLN A 46 -2.29 -5.78 -5.39
C GLN A 46 -2.75 -5.00 -4.15
N VAL A 47 -2.82 -3.69 -4.28
CA VAL A 47 -3.30 -2.76 -3.24
C VAL A 47 -4.43 -1.93 -3.84
N ALA A 48 -5.50 -1.71 -3.08
CA ALA A 48 -6.59 -0.84 -3.49
C ALA A 48 -6.28 0.63 -3.13
N ILE A 49 -6.44 1.53 -4.08
CA ILE A 49 -6.43 2.99 -3.83
C ILE A 49 -7.88 3.40 -3.57
N VAL A 50 -8.10 4.09 -2.44
CA VAL A 50 -9.41 4.64 -2.02
C VAL A 50 -9.38 6.15 -2.08
#